data_AF-D9WPL5-F1
#
_entry.id   AF-D9WPL5-F1
#
_cell.length_a   1.000
_cell.length_b   1.000
_cell.length_c   1.000
_cell.angle_alpha   90.00
_cell.angle_beta   90.00
_cell.angle_gamma   90.00
#
_symmetry.space_group_name_H-M   'P 1'
#
loop_
_entity.id
_entity.type
_entity.pdbx_description
1 polymer ?
#
loop_
_entity_poly.entity_id
_entity_poly.type
_entity_poly.pdbx_seq_one_letter_code
_entity_poly.pdbx_strand_id
1 'polypeptide(L)'
;MTGPTPPAVDAERARAAGEQLVAAVRAWADAVAPVLRTVAEQFATPAAQLCEAGVVDDQGRQTRRDRPAWQSPYGPARTRRRKH
;
A
#
# COMPACT_ATOMS: atom_id res chain seq x y z
N MET A 1 -30.77 5.64 -41.50
CA MET A 1 -30.15 5.55 -40.15
C MET A 1 -28.90 6.39 -40.16
N THR A 2 -28.96 7.62 -39.64
CA THR A 2 -27.79 8.48 -39.41
C THR A 2 -27.44 8.37 -37.93
N GLY A 3 -26.33 7.70 -37.61
CA GLY A 3 -25.79 7.63 -36.25
C GLY A 3 -25.25 8.99 -35.81
N PRO A 4 -25.19 9.27 -34.50
CA PRO A 4 -24.72 10.56 -33.99
C PRO A 4 -23.25 10.77 -34.38
N THR A 5 -22.97 11.87 -35.06
CA THR A 5 -21.60 12.35 -35.31
C THR A 5 -20.94 12.63 -33.97
N PRO A 6 -19.75 12.06 -33.69
CA PRO A 6 -19.04 12.34 -32.44
C PRO A 6 -18.72 13.84 -32.37
N PRO A 7 -18.81 14.46 -31.17
CA PRO A 7 -18.54 15.88 -31.03
C PRO A 7 -17.10 16.17 -31.47
N ALA A 8 -16.93 17.13 -32.37
CA ALA A 8 -15.62 17.62 -32.74
C ALA A 8 -14.98 18.27 -31.51
N VAL A 9 -14.08 17.56 -30.85
CA VAL A 9 -13.33 18.10 -29.72
C VAL A 9 -12.24 19.01 -30.27
N ASP A 10 -12.35 20.30 -29.98
CA ASP A 10 -11.36 21.29 -30.36
C ASP A 10 -10.06 21.05 -29.57
N ALA A 11 -8.97 20.79 -30.29
CA ALA A 11 -7.68 20.39 -29.70
C ALA A 11 -7.12 21.47 -28.76
N GLU A 12 -7.43 22.74 -29.04
CA GLU A 12 -7.00 23.87 -28.23
C GLU A 12 -7.75 23.90 -26.88
N ARG A 13 -9.06 23.62 -26.91
CA ARG A 13 -9.88 23.49 -25.69
C ARG A 13 -9.48 22.28 -24.86
N ALA A 14 -9.12 21.17 -25.50
CA ALA A 14 -8.64 19.98 -24.80
C ALA A 14 -7.33 20.24 -24.05
N ARG A 15 -6.41 21.02 -24.65
CA ARG A 15 -5.15 21.42 -24.00
C ARG A 15 -5.39 22.34 -22.81
N ALA A 16 -6.21 23.38 -22.98
CA ALA A 16 -6.54 24.31 -21.89
C ALA A 16 -7.25 23.60 -20.73
N ALA A 17 -8.16 22.68 -21.03
CA ALA A 17 -8.81 21.85 -20.01
C ALA A 17 -7.81 20.93 -19.29
N GLY A 18 -6.86 20.35 -20.02
CA GLY A 18 -5.79 19.53 -19.45
C GLY A 18 -4.89 20.33 -18.49
N GLU A 19 -4.50 21.54 -18.85
CA GLU A 19 -3.69 22.42 -18.00
C GLU A 19 -4.42 22.81 -16.71
N GLN A 20 -5.72 23.12 -16.79
CA GLN A 20 -6.54 23.39 -15.61
C GLN A 20 -6.67 22.16 -14.70
N LEU A 21 -6.79 20.97 -15.28
CA LEU A 21 -6.86 19.70 -14.55
C LEU A 21 -5.55 19.41 -13.82
N VAL A 22 -4.41 19.62 -14.48
CA VAL A 22 -3.07 19.47 -13.87
C VAL A 22 -2.89 20.47 -12.72
N ALA A 23 -3.31 21.72 -12.89
CA ALA A 23 -3.24 22.72 -11.83
C ALA A 23 -4.12 22.33 -10.62
N ALA A 24 -5.34 21.85 -10.85
CA ALA A 24 -6.24 21.42 -9.80
C ALA A 24 -5.70 20.20 -9.04
N VAL A 25 -5.17 19.20 -9.76
CA VAL A 25 -4.54 18.01 -9.16
C VAL A 25 -3.32 18.41 -8.33
N ARG A 26 -2.50 19.34 -8.82
CA ARG A 26 -1.34 19.83 -8.09
C ARG A 26 -1.72 20.56 -6.80
N ALA A 27 -2.70 21.45 -6.86
CA ALA A 27 -3.20 22.14 -5.68
C ALA A 27 -3.80 21.17 -4.64
N TRP A 28 -4.52 20.14 -5.11
CA TRP A 28 -5.02 19.07 -4.25
C TRP A 28 -3.88 18.27 -3.62
N ALA A 29 -2.87 17.89 -4.40
CA ALA A 29 -1.71 17.16 -3.91
C ALA A 29 -0.93 17.97 -2.87
N ASP A 30 -0.73 19.27 -3.09
CA ASP A 30 -0.06 20.17 -2.14
C ASP A 30 -0.83 20.28 -0.82
N ALA A 31 -2.17 20.25 -0.87
CA ALA A 31 -3.03 20.27 0.33
C ALA A 31 -3.03 18.93 1.10
N VAL A 32 -2.91 17.80 0.39
CA VAL A 32 -2.96 16.46 0.99
C VAL A 32 -1.59 15.95 1.43
N ALA A 33 -0.51 16.43 0.81
CA ALA A 33 0.88 16.09 1.12
C ALA A 33 1.25 16.19 2.62
N PRO A 34 0.91 17.27 3.37
CA PRO A 34 1.27 17.35 4.78
C PRO A 34 0.53 16.29 5.62
N VAL A 35 -0.73 15.99 5.30
CA VAL A 35 -1.51 14.96 5.98
C VAL A 35 -0.87 13.59 5.77
N LEU A 36 -0.51 13.27 4.53
CA LEU A 36 0.19 12.02 4.21
C LEU A 36 1.55 11.92 4.89
N ARG A 37 2.28 13.04 5.03
CA ARG A 37 3.55 13.07 5.77
C ARG A 37 3.36 12.76 7.25
N THR A 38 2.39 13.39 7.91
CA THR A 38 2.08 13.12 9.32
C THR A 38 1.66 11.66 9.52
N VAL A 39 0.85 11.13 8.61
CA VAL A 39 0.47 9.71 8.62
C VAL A 39 1.71 8.82 8.46
N ALA A 40 2.56 9.09 7.48
CA ALA A 40 3.79 8.32 7.26
C ALA A 40 4.73 8.35 8.48
N GLU A 41 4.88 9.49 9.15
CA GLU A 41 5.67 9.60 10.39
C GLU A 41 5.07 8.76 11.52
N GLN A 42 3.74 8.74 11.67
CA GLN A 42 3.07 7.89 12.66
C GLN A 42 3.19 6.39 12.35
N PHE A 43 3.31 6.02 11.08
CA PHE A 43 3.52 4.62 10.69
C PHE A 43 4.99 4.20 10.65
N ALA A 44 5.93 5.15 10.56
CA ALA A 44 7.36 4.86 10.55
C ALA A 44 7.83 4.27 11.90
N THR A 45 7.31 4.77 13.02
CA THR A 45 7.64 4.26 14.36
C THR A 45 7.21 2.81 14.59
N PRO A 46 5.95 2.41 14.36
CA PRO A 46 5.54 1.01 14.49
C PRO A 46 6.17 0.11 13.43
N ALA A 47 6.43 0.60 12.21
CA ALA A 47 7.14 -0.17 11.19
C ALA A 47 8.57 -0.52 11.63
N ALA A 48 9.32 0.45 12.16
CA ALA A 48 10.66 0.21 12.69
C ALA A 48 10.65 -0.79 13.85
N GLN A 49 9.66 -0.69 14.75
CA GLN A 49 9.49 -1.64 15.86
C GLN A 49 9.12 -3.05 15.38
N LEU A 50 8.38 -3.19 14.27
CA LEU A 50 8.04 -4.49 13.68
C LEU A 50 9.23 -5.15 12.97
N CYS A 51 10.10 -4.35 12.34
CA CYS A 51 11.36 -4.82 11.79
C CYS A 51 12.34 -5.23 12.91
N GLU A 52 12.46 -4.42 13.96
CA GLU A 52 13.34 -4.69 15.10
C GLU A 52 12.88 -5.90 15.92
N ALA A 53 11.56 -6.10 16.06
CA ALA A 53 10.98 -7.29 16.67
C ALA A 53 11.17 -8.56 15.80
N GLY A 54 11.76 -8.43 14.61
CA GLY A 54 12.01 -9.53 13.69
C GLY A 54 10.72 -10.26 13.34
N VAL A 55 9.62 -9.52 13.14
CA VAL A 55 8.31 -10.02 12.70
C VAL A 55 8.14 -9.80 11.19
N VAL A 56 8.82 -8.83 10.61
CA VAL A 56 8.76 -8.46 9.20
C VAL A 56 10.18 -8.21 8.68
N ASP A 57 10.53 -8.77 7.51
CA ASP A 57 11.82 -8.56 6.86
C ASP A 57 11.84 -7.22 6.11
N ASP A 58 13.01 -6.81 5.60
CA ASP A 58 13.18 -5.59 4.79
C ASP A 58 12.34 -5.57 3.50
N GLN A 59 11.67 -6.66 3.16
CA GLN A 59 10.76 -6.82 2.02
C GLN A 59 9.28 -6.89 2.42
N GLY A 60 8.93 -6.61 3.68
CA GLY A 60 7.55 -6.62 4.16
C GLY A 60 6.97 -8.03 4.39
N ARG A 61 7.80 -9.08 4.38
CA ARG A 61 7.35 -10.47 4.59
C ARG A 61 7.50 -10.87 6.05
N GLN A 62 6.57 -11.67 6.57
CA GLN A 62 6.74 -12.23 7.90
C GLN A 62 8.01 -13.08 7.95
N THR A 63 8.97 -12.67 8.78
CA THR A 63 10.21 -13.40 9.04
C THR A 63 9.86 -14.76 9.61
N ARG A 64 10.12 -15.80 8.82
CA ARG A 64 9.99 -17.18 9.27
C ARG A 64 11.04 -17.38 10.36
N ARG A 65 10.61 -17.48 11.62
CA ARG A 65 11.47 -17.79 12.78
C ARG A 65 12.51 -18.83 12.39
N ASP A 66 13.79 -18.50 12.57
CA ASP A 66 14.90 -19.43 12.47
C ASP A 66 14.68 -20.54 13.48
N ARG A 67 14.08 -21.63 13.01
CA ARG A 67 13.90 -22.84 13.79
C ARG A 67 15.14 -23.71 13.59
N PRO A 68 15.69 -24.29 14.67
CA PRO A 68 16.80 -25.22 14.56
C PRO A 68 16.45 -26.38 13.61
N ALA A 69 17.44 -26.89 12.88
CA ALA A 69 17.24 -27.96 11.88
C ALA A 69 16.61 -29.25 12.45
N TRP A 70 16.70 -29.46 13.77
CA TRP A 70 16.06 -30.58 14.47
C TRP A 70 14.56 -30.37 14.74
N GLN A 71 14.02 -29.17 14.48
CA GLN A 71 12.60 -28.85 14.65
C GLN A 71 11.84 -29.07 13.34
N SER A 72 11.07 -30.17 13.29
CA SER A 72 10.30 -30.64 12.12
C SER A 72 9.50 -29.53 11.40
N PRO A 73 9.39 -29.57 10.06
CA PRO A 73 8.65 -28.58 9.30
C PRO A 73 7.19 -28.41 9.67
N TYR A 74 6.59 -29.53 10.04
CA TYR A 74 5.26 -29.65 10.58
C TYR A 74 5.47 -29.72 12.08
N GLY A 75 5.16 -28.62 12.80
CA GLY A 75 5.31 -28.57 14.26
C GLY A 75 4.68 -29.78 14.95
N PRO A 76 4.99 -30.03 16.23
CA PRO A 76 4.49 -31.21 16.93
C PRO A 76 2.98 -31.34 16.71
N ALA A 77 2.54 -32.52 16.26
CA ALA A 77 1.13 -32.81 16.08
C ALA A 77 0.41 -32.37 17.36
N ARG A 78 -0.57 -31.47 17.23
CA ARG A 78 -1.38 -30.99 18.35
C ARG A 78 -2.12 -32.19 18.93
N THR A 79 -1.46 -32.93 19.82
CA THR A 79 -2.10 -33.95 20.63
C THR A 79 -3.06 -33.20 21.53
N ARG A 80 -4.34 -33.19 21.13
CA ARG A 80 -5.44 -32.78 22.00
C ARG A 80 -5.33 -33.65 23.24
N ARG A 81 -4.73 -33.12 24.31
CA ARG A 81 -4.90 -33.64 25.67
C ARG A 81 -6.39 -33.58 25.96
N ARG A 82 -7.11 -34.67 25.70
CA ARG A 82 -8.32 -34.98 26.47
C ARG A 82 -7.83 -35.27 27.88
N LYS A 83 -8.02 -34.31 28.78
CA LYS A 83 -7.97 -34.55 30.22
C LYS A 83 -9.32 -35.16 30.61
N HIS A 84 -9.22 -36.22 31.43
CA HIS A 84 -10.27 -36.98 32.11
C HIS A 84 -11.15 -37.88 31.25
#